data_AF-A0A9D5RYY9-F1
#
_entry.id   AF-A0A9D5RYY9-F1
#
_cell.length_a   1.000
_cell.length_b   1.000
_cell.length_c   1.000
_cell.angle_alpha   90.00
_cell.angle_beta   90.00
_cell.angle_gamma   90.00
#
_symmetry.space_group_name_H-M   'P 1'
#
loop_
_entity.id
_entity.type
_entity.pdbx_description
1 polymer ?
#
loop_
_entity_poly.entity_id
_entity_poly.type
_entity_poly.pdbx_seq_one_letter_code
_entity_poly.pdbx_strand_id
1 'polypeptide(L)'
;MMNLDTQLKLLLFSFMYGLFLSFMININQKYLYSNNTILKIIFTFFFILAHTFLYFIILQKINDGIIHIYSIISIVLGFFIEHYIRKKVVKIKK
;
A
#
# COMPACT_ATOMS: atom_id res chain seq x y z
N MET A 1 4.52 7.93 25.40
CA MET A 1 3.92 8.87 24.44
C MET A 1 4.88 9.01 23.28
N MET A 2 4.43 8.79 22.04
CA MET A 2 5.30 8.76 20.86
C MET A 2 5.73 10.19 20.49
N ASN A 3 6.99 10.38 20.10
CA ASN A 3 7.49 11.69 19.70
C ASN A 3 6.76 12.17 18.42
N LEU A 4 6.50 13.48 18.32
CA LEU A 4 5.86 14.12 17.16
C LEU A 4 6.64 13.85 15.86
N ASP A 5 7.97 13.86 15.92
CA ASP A 5 8.81 13.56 14.75
C ASP A 5 8.56 12.15 14.21
N THR A 6 8.43 11.18 15.11
CA THR A 6 8.13 9.79 14.75
C THR A 6 6.72 9.68 14.18
N GLN A 7 5.76 10.45 14.70
CA GLN A 7 4.39 10.46 14.20
C GLN A 7 4.31 11.00 12.77
N LEU A 8 4.99 12.11 12.49
CA LEU A 8 5.08 12.67 11.14
C LEU A 8 5.75 11.70 10.17
N LYS A 9 6.87 11.07 10.57
CA LYS A 9 7.54 10.05 9.77
C LYS A 9 6.61 8.87 9.48
N LEU A 10 5.89 8.38 10.48
CA LEU A 10 4.95 7.27 10.35
C LEU A 10 3.80 7.62 9.39
N LEU A 11 3.23 8.82 9.52
CA LEU A 11 2.15 9.30 8.66
C LEU A 11 2.61 9.39 7.21
N LEU A 12 3.75 10.04 6.97
CA LEU A 12 4.31 10.21 5.63
C LEU A 12 4.69 8.86 5.00
N PHE A 13 5.35 7.98 5.75
CA PHE A 13 5.69 6.64 5.30
C PHE A 13 4.43 5.86 4.91
N SER A 14 3.42 5.85 5.78
CA SER A 14 2.18 5.11 5.55
C SER A 14 1.41 5.65 4.33
N PHE A 15 1.44 6.96 4.14
CA PHE A 15 0.86 7.61 2.96
C PHE A 15 1.57 7.15 1.67
N MET A 16 2.90 7.23 1.66
CA MET A 16 3.74 6.79 0.53
C MET A 16 3.56 5.30 0.25
N TYR A 17 3.45 4.48 1.30
CA TYR A 17 3.20 3.06 1.17
C TYR A 17 1.82 2.77 0.55
N GLY A 18 0.81 3.57 0.87
CA GLY A 18 -0.50 3.52 0.22
C GLY A 18 -0.44 3.76 -1.29
N LEU A 19 0.30 4.80 -1.72
CA LEU A 19 0.54 5.06 -3.15
C LEU A 19 1.24 3.85 -3.81
N PHE A 20 2.31 3.36 -3.18
CA PHE A 20 3.08 2.21 -3.65
C PHE A 20 2.23 0.95 -3.78
N LEU A 21 1.38 0.65 -2.79
CA LEU A 21 0.49 -0.51 -2.80
C LEU A 21 -0.51 -0.44 -3.96
N SER A 22 -1.13 0.72 -4.19
CA SER A 22 -2.05 0.91 -5.32
C SER A 22 -1.35 0.72 -6.67
N PHE A 23 -0.15 1.25 -6.79
CA PHE A 23 0.69 1.05 -7.98
C PHE A 23 1.05 -0.43 -8.20
N MET A 24 1.44 -1.16 -7.14
CA MET A 24 1.78 -2.58 -7.21
C MET A 24 0.59 -3.47 -7.57
N ILE A 25 -0.61 -3.16 -7.08
CA ILE A 25 -1.84 -3.85 -7.47
C ILE A 25 -2.09 -3.68 -8.97
N ASN A 26 -1.90 -2.47 -9.50
CA ASN A 26 -2.09 -2.20 -10.92
C ASN A 26 -1.07 -2.94 -11.80
N ILE A 27 0.21 -2.96 -11.42
CA ILE A 27 1.24 -3.74 -12.15
C ILE A 27 0.88 -5.22 -12.19
N ASN A 28 0.46 -5.77 -11.05
CA ASN A 28 0.20 -7.19 -10.90
C ASN A 28 -1.24 -7.60 -11.22
N GLN A 29 -2.03 -6.70 -11.84
CA GLN A 29 -3.46 -6.92 -12.10
C GLN A 29 -3.73 -8.20 -12.91
N LYS A 30 -2.83 -8.56 -13.84
CA LYS A 30 -2.96 -9.77 -14.68
C LYS A 30 -3.03 -11.06 -13.85
N TYR A 31 -2.29 -11.11 -12.74
CA TYR A 31 -2.22 -12.27 -11.86
C TYR A 31 -3.27 -12.20 -10.74
N LEU A 32 -3.47 -11.01 -10.17
CA LEU A 32 -4.48 -10.75 -9.12
C LEU A 32 -5.92 -10.94 -9.61
N TYR A 33 -6.18 -10.70 -10.90
CA TYR A 33 -7.49 -10.86 -11.53
C TYR A 33 -7.48 -11.90 -12.65
N SER A 34 -6.63 -12.93 -12.52
CA SER A 34 -6.59 -14.03 -13.48
C SER A 34 -7.90 -14.82 -13.51
N ASN A 35 -8.28 -15.33 -14.69
CA ASN A 35 -9.41 -16.25 -14.87
C ASN A 35 -9.16 -17.62 -14.22
N ASN A 36 -7.89 -18.01 -14.03
CA ASN A 36 -7.55 -19.24 -13.33
C ASN A 36 -7.67 -19.00 -11.82
N THR A 37 -8.74 -19.52 -11.21
CA THR A 37 -9.06 -19.36 -9.79
C THR A 37 -7.93 -19.82 -8.87
N ILE A 38 -7.26 -20.94 -9.19
CA ILE A 38 -6.17 -21.47 -8.37
C ILE A 38 -4.98 -20.50 -8.39
N LEU A 39 -4.57 -20.07 -9.59
CA LEU A 39 -3.49 -19.11 -9.74
C LEU A 39 -3.80 -17.79 -9.04
N LYS A 40 -5.03 -17.30 -9.20
CA LYS A 40 -5.51 -16.08 -8.54
C LYS A 40 -5.39 -16.15 -7.03
N ILE A 41 -5.85 -17.25 -6.41
CA ILE A 41 -5.81 -17.42 -4.94
C ILE A 41 -4.36 -17.45 -4.45
N ILE A 42 -3.52 -18.29 -5.06
CA ILE A 42 -2.11 -18.43 -4.68
C ILE A 42 -1.40 -17.09 -4.79
N PHE A 43 -1.53 -16.42 -5.94
CA PHE A 43 -0.84 -15.16 -6.18
C PHE A 43 -1.34 -14.04 -5.24
N THR A 44 -2.67 -13.96 -5.03
CA THR A 44 -3.24 -12.97 -4.11
C THR A 44 -2.75 -13.19 -2.67
N PHE A 45 -2.70 -14.44 -2.21
CA PHE A 45 -2.19 -14.78 -0.89
C PHE A 45 -0.73 -14.33 -0.71
N PHE A 46 0.15 -14.72 -1.62
CA PHE A 46 1.56 -14.32 -1.57
C PHE A 46 1.75 -12.81 -1.71
N PHE A 47 0.96 -12.15 -2.56
CA PHE A 47 1.02 -10.71 -2.75
C PHE A 47 0.68 -9.96 -1.47
N ILE A 48 -0.43 -10.32 -0.81
CA ILE A 48 -0.87 -9.71 0.46
C ILE A 48 0.17 -9.98 1.55
N LEU A 49 0.63 -11.22 1.67
CA LEU A 49 1.59 -11.63 2.70
C LEU A 49 2.93 -10.89 2.53
N ALA A 50 3.45 -10.79 1.29
CA ALA A 50 4.66 -10.04 0.99
C ALA A 50 4.53 -8.55 1.33
N HIS A 51 3.42 -7.90 0.96
CA HIS A 51 3.20 -6.49 1.28
C HIS A 51 3.00 -6.27 2.78
N THR A 52 2.25 -7.14 3.45
CA THR A 52 2.06 -7.07 4.90
C THR A 52 3.40 -7.14 5.62
N PHE A 53 4.24 -8.13 5.31
CA PHE A 53 5.57 -8.24 5.91
C PHE A 53 6.46 -7.05 5.56
N LEU A 54 6.47 -6.60 4.31
CA LEU A 54 7.24 -5.44 3.90
C LEU A 54 6.85 -4.19 4.71
N TYR A 55 5.54 -3.95 4.89
CA TYR A 55 5.05 -2.84 5.70
C TYR A 55 5.52 -2.95 7.15
N PHE A 56 5.36 -4.11 7.79
CA PHE A 56 5.78 -4.34 9.17
C PHE A 56 7.30 -4.21 9.38
N ILE A 57 8.12 -4.71 8.46
CA ILE A 57 9.59 -4.60 8.53
C ILE A 57 10.01 -3.12 8.53
N ILE A 58 9.38 -2.29 7.69
CA ILE A 58 9.69 -0.86 7.66
C ILE A 58 9.10 -0.16 8.89
N LEU A 59 7.89 -0.54 9.32
CA LEU A 59 7.24 -0.01 10.51
C LEU A 59 8.08 -0.27 11.78
N GLN A 60 8.74 -1.43 11.87
CA GLN A 60 9.65 -1.78 12.95
C GLN A 60 10.83 -0.81 13.05
N LYS A 61 11.32 -0.30 11.91
CA LYS A 61 12.41 0.68 11.88
C LYS A 61 11.97 2.11 12.24
N ILE A 62 10.67 2.40 12.14
CA ILE A 62 10.13 3.75 12.38
C ILE A 62 9.59 3.89 13.80
N ASN A 63 8.79 2.93 14.25
CA ASN A 63 8.02 3.02 15.49
C ASN A 63 7.85 1.64 16.15
N ASP A 64 8.91 0.82 16.12
CA ASP A 64 8.97 -0.49 16.77
C ASP A 64 7.86 -1.47 16.35
N GLY A 65 7.24 -1.25 15.19
CA GLY A 65 6.23 -2.15 14.63
C GLY A 65 4.82 -1.88 15.14
N ILE A 66 4.63 -0.81 15.92
CA ILE A 66 3.33 -0.45 16.48
C ILE A 66 2.47 0.19 15.39
N ILE A 67 1.36 -0.47 15.05
CA ILE A 67 0.35 0.06 14.14
C ILE A 67 -0.52 1.05 14.89
N HIS A 68 -0.75 2.20 14.27
CA HIS A 68 -1.67 3.21 14.77
C HIS A 68 -2.83 3.40 13.79
N ILE A 69 -4.01 3.78 14.29
CA ILE A 69 -5.19 3.98 13.43
C ILE A 69 -4.95 5.05 12.34
N TYR A 70 -4.24 6.12 12.67
CA TYR A 70 -3.89 7.16 11.69
C TYR A 70 -2.90 6.67 10.62
N SER A 71 -2.08 5.66 10.91
CA SER A 71 -1.19 5.07 9.91
C SER A 71 -2.01 4.28 8.88
N ILE A 72 -3.04 3.54 9.32
CA ILE A 72 -3.98 2.85 8.43
C ILE A 72 -4.76 3.84 7.57
N ILE A 73 -5.32 4.90 8.17
CA ILE A 73 -6.04 5.95 7.43
C ILE A 73 -5.13 6.57 6.36
N SER A 74 -3.86 6.82 6.70
CA SER A 74 -2.88 7.36 5.77
C SER A 74 -2.60 6.44 4.57
N ILE A 75 -2.48 5.11 4.79
CA ILE A 75 -2.37 4.12 3.70
C ILE A 75 -3.59 4.21 2.77
N VAL A 76 -4.79 4.24 3.33
CA VAL A 76 -6.04 4.30 2.56
C VAL A 76 -6.10 5.59 1.72
N LEU A 77 -5.72 6.72 2.29
CA LEU A 77 -5.66 8.00 1.57
C LEU A 77 -4.64 7.97 0.42
N GLY A 78 -3.43 7.46 0.67
CA GLY A 78 -2.42 7.27 -0.37
C GLY A 78 -2.95 6.38 -1.50
N PHE A 79 -3.54 5.25 -1.16
CA PHE A 79 -4.11 4.34 -2.15
C PHE A 79 -5.12 5.02 -3.09
N PHE A 80 -6.09 5.76 -2.54
CA PHE A 80 -7.09 6.46 -3.34
C PHE A 80 -6.50 7.58 -4.19
N ILE A 81 -5.52 8.32 -3.67
CA ILE A 81 -4.86 9.41 -4.40
C ILE A 81 -4.12 8.88 -5.61
N GLU A 82 -3.32 7.83 -5.48
CA GLU A 82 -2.63 7.23 -6.63
C GLU A 82 -3.65 6.73 -7.67
N HIS A 83 -4.72 6.08 -7.22
CA HIS A 83 -5.78 5.59 -8.11
C HIS A 83 -6.42 6.74 -8.91
N TYR A 84 -6.70 7.88 -8.25
CA TYR A 84 -7.28 9.06 -8.88
C TYR A 84 -6.31 9.73 -9.85
N ILE A 85 -5.05 9.93 -9.45
CA ILE A 85 -4.00 10.51 -10.31
C ILE A 85 -3.84 9.68 -11.57
N ARG A 86 -3.71 8.35 -11.43
CA ARG A 86 -3.57 7.45 -12.58
C ARG A 86 -4.75 7.57 -13.55
N LYS A 87 -5.99 7.58 -13.04
CA LYS A 87 -7.20 7.75 -13.88
C LYS A 87 -7.16 9.06 -14.68
N LYS A 88 -6.71 10.16 -14.06
CA LYS A 88 -6.52 11.43 -14.77
C LYS A 88 -5.44 11.34 -15.85
N VAL A 89 -4.27 10.76 -15.55
CA VAL A 89 -3.17 10.63 -16.52
C VAL A 89 -3.58 9.79 -17.73
N VAL A 90 -4.29 8.67 -17.51
CA VAL A 90 -4.78 7.84 -18.62
C VAL A 90 -5.82 8.58 -19.48
N LYS A 91 -6.68 9.39 -18.86
CA LYS A 91 -7.66 10.21 -19.60
C LYS A 91 -7.01 11.30 -20.45
N ILE A 92 -5.90 11.89 -20.00
CA ILE A 92 -5.16 12.92 -20.74
C ILE A 92 -4.43 12.33 -21.97
N LYS A 93 -4.02 11.05 -21.89
CA LYS A 93 -3.31 10.37 -23.00
C LYS A 93 -4.24 9.79 -24.08
N LYS A 94 -5.57 9.82 -23.88
CA LYS A 94 -6.57 9.41 -24.88
C LYS A 94 -7.09 10.64 -25.61
#